data_AF-A0A2D6HHQ1-F1
#
_entry.id   AF-A0A2D6HHQ1-F1
#
_cell.length_a   1.000
_cell.length_b   1.000
_cell.length_c   1.000
_cell.angle_alpha   90.00
_cell.angle_beta   90.00
_cell.angle_gamma   90.00
#
_symmetry.space_group_name_H-M   'P 1'
#
loop_
_entity.id
_entity.type
_entity.pdbx_description
1 polymer ?
#
loop_
_entity_poly.entity_id
_entity_poly.type
_entity_poly.pdbx_seq_one_letter_code
_entity_poly.pdbx_strand_id
1 'polypeptide(L)'
;MSHRIGTCASCGATYKLPASFAADKARCKECEGVVEIGAIEGAAPAAPAPVPAKPVPTAREPKPNKPKGEAKKKRSGPSMKERLLEQRRAETEAAIEEKPAVAKKPAAAKRPAPAARGARKAAPMTGRRRASSSRAGRGEGGEEVRDRLRKTKKSPVLPALATLAAIALVTCGGWYIMNSGSPEPDEKTAAVETPESAGGEQARADEAQTEPEPESEPEPEPEPEPEPQPKPTKRKDPASIDLTLIDDYGAVGGLSGDEFLKLQRQAVMMIDPEAGAAGNRARMSLLKAEKNAFPVVLNVMKDIDYSTEQGFRDGDLCQRLLTEICNGNNFGWKYSAVEEDEWYNKFVVQRWCTQWDRAKDDEAYWLKFSKQDSQPEASQKPANTEPEISDDDLDDLDDLDG
;
A
#
# COMPACT_ATOMS: atom_id res chain seq x y z
N MET A 1 -50.61 -18.46 11.75
CA MET A 1 -49.25 -18.95 11.41
C MET A 1 -48.27 -18.24 12.31
N SER A 2 -47.40 -18.96 13.01
CA SER A 2 -46.35 -18.35 13.84
C SER A 2 -45.27 -17.73 12.93
N HIS A 3 -44.78 -16.55 13.32
CA HIS A 3 -43.73 -15.82 12.61
C HIS A 3 -42.60 -15.50 13.59
N ARG A 4 -41.36 -15.46 13.11
CA ARG A 4 -40.20 -14.93 13.83
C ARG A 4 -39.98 -13.49 13.38
N ILE A 5 -39.62 -12.61 14.32
CA ILE A 5 -39.22 -11.23 14.01
C ILE A 5 -37.69 -11.19 14.04
N GLY A 6 -37.07 -10.80 12.93
CA GLY A 6 -35.64 -10.54 12.84
C GLY A 6 -35.37 -9.05 12.68
N THR A 7 -34.33 -8.53 13.34
CA THR A 7 -33.94 -7.11 13.23
C THR A 7 -32.54 -7.01 12.65
N CYS A 8 -32.35 -6.16 11.64
CA CYS A 8 -31.03 -5.90 11.08
C CYS A 8 -30.18 -5.11 12.07
N ALA A 9 -28.99 -5.62 12.40
CA ALA A 9 -28.05 -4.93 13.29
C ALA A 9 -27.52 -3.62 12.70
N SER A 10 -27.46 -3.50 11.37
CA SER A 10 -26.87 -2.34 10.69
C SER A 10 -27.85 -1.18 10.50
N CYS A 11 -29.08 -1.45 10.05
CA CYS A 11 -30.06 -0.39 9.75
C CYS A 11 -31.30 -0.40 10.64
N GLY A 12 -31.49 -1.41 11.49
CA GLY A 12 -32.66 -1.53 12.36
C GLY A 12 -33.95 -2.00 11.68
N ALA A 13 -33.91 -2.33 10.38
CA ALA A 13 -35.08 -2.85 9.66
C ALA A 13 -35.58 -4.17 10.28
N THR A 14 -36.89 -4.27 10.48
CA THR A 14 -37.56 -5.46 11.05
C THR A 14 -38.20 -6.31 9.96
N TYR A 15 -37.94 -7.61 9.97
CA TYR A 15 -38.45 -8.59 9.01
C TYR A 15 -39.33 -9.64 9.71
N LYS A 16 -40.50 -9.92 9.13
CA LYS A 16 -41.38 -11.03 9.56
C LYS A 16 -41.05 -12.26 8.73
N LEU A 17 -40.46 -13.27 9.38
CA LEU A 17 -40.05 -14.52 8.76
C LEU A 17 -41.02 -15.64 9.14
N PRO A 18 -41.33 -16.58 8.23
CA PRO A 18 -42.14 -17.74 8.57
C PRO A 18 -41.40 -18.63 9.59
N ALA A 19 -42.14 -19.30 10.49
CA ALA A 19 -41.55 -20.17 11.50
C ALA A 19 -40.74 -21.37 10.92
N SER A 20 -40.92 -21.71 9.63
CA SER A 20 -40.15 -22.74 8.93
C SER A 20 -38.73 -22.30 8.54
N PHE A 21 -38.36 -21.03 8.73
CA PHE A 21 -37.03 -20.53 8.40
C PHE A 21 -35.98 -21.05 9.41
N ALA A 22 -35.15 -21.98 8.96
CA ALA A 22 -34.23 -22.74 9.83
C ALA A 22 -32.97 -21.97 10.26
N ALA A 23 -32.58 -20.92 9.53
CA ALA A 23 -31.36 -20.16 9.85
C ALA A 23 -31.65 -19.05 10.86
N ASP A 24 -30.76 -18.87 11.85
CA ASP A 24 -30.87 -17.79 12.83
C ASP A 24 -30.30 -16.45 12.34
N LYS A 25 -29.73 -16.45 11.12
CA LYS A 25 -29.16 -15.27 10.46
C LYS A 25 -29.63 -15.19 9.01
N ALA A 26 -29.98 -13.98 8.57
CA ALA A 26 -30.31 -13.67 7.19
C ALA A 26 -29.61 -12.37 6.74
N ARG A 27 -29.52 -12.11 5.43
CA ARG A 27 -29.05 -10.81 4.92
C ARG A 27 -30.20 -9.82 4.81
N CYS A 28 -29.97 -8.59 5.26
CA CYS A 28 -30.90 -7.47 5.17
C CYS A 28 -31.05 -7.04 3.71
N LYS A 29 -32.29 -6.82 3.25
CA LYS A 29 -32.55 -6.40 1.88
C LYS A 29 -32.23 -4.92 1.63
N GLU A 30 -32.20 -4.09 2.68
CA GLU A 30 -31.97 -2.65 2.55
C GLU A 30 -30.50 -2.24 2.59
N CYS A 31 -29.70 -2.91 3.43
CA CYS A 31 -28.31 -2.52 3.66
C CYS A 31 -27.30 -3.68 3.55
N GLU A 32 -27.74 -4.86 3.14
CA GLU A 32 -26.94 -6.10 3.05
C GLU A 32 -26.32 -6.58 4.38
N GLY A 33 -26.59 -5.91 5.49
CA GLY A 33 -26.14 -6.27 6.84
C GLY A 33 -26.77 -7.56 7.36
N VAL A 34 -26.29 -8.04 8.50
CA VAL A 34 -26.79 -9.27 9.14
C VAL A 34 -28.06 -8.98 9.92
N VAL A 35 -29.12 -9.76 9.66
CA VAL A 35 -30.37 -9.79 10.42
C VAL A 35 -30.29 -10.92 11.42
N GLU A 36 -30.35 -10.57 12.70
CA GLU A 36 -30.43 -11.55 13.79
C GLU A 36 -31.90 -11.91 14.03
N ILE A 37 -32.22 -13.20 13.94
CA ILE A 37 -33.59 -13.70 14.02
C ILE A 37 -33.83 -14.20 15.45
N GLY A 38 -34.70 -13.49 16.19
CA GLY A 38 -35.02 -13.85 17.57
C GLY A 38 -35.61 -15.26 17.71
N ALA A 39 -35.46 -15.86 18.89
CA ALA A 39 -36.11 -17.13 19.21
C ALA A 39 -37.63 -17.00 19.04
N ILE A 40 -38.31 -18.09 18.67
CA ILE A 40 -39.76 -18.11 18.46
C ILE A 40 -40.44 -17.69 19.77
N GLU A 41 -41.12 -16.53 19.76
CA GLU A 41 -41.93 -16.08 20.89
C GLU A 41 -43.00 -17.15 21.18
N GLY A 42 -42.87 -17.84 22.33
CA GLY A 42 -43.77 -18.90 22.76
C GLY A 42 -43.17 -20.31 22.83
N ALA A 43 -41.91 -20.52 22.42
CA ALA A 43 -41.21 -21.78 22.71
C ALA A 43 -40.75 -21.78 24.18
N ALA A 44 -41.45 -22.53 25.04
CA ALA A 44 -41.02 -22.75 26.43
C ALA A 44 -39.58 -23.31 26.45
N PRO A 45 -38.69 -22.76 27.31
CA PRO A 45 -37.29 -23.19 27.33
C PRO A 45 -37.21 -24.68 27.67
N ALA A 46 -36.68 -25.48 26.73
CA ALA A 46 -36.38 -26.88 26.98
C ALA A 46 -35.38 -26.97 28.15
N ALA A 47 -35.75 -27.74 29.18
CA ALA A 47 -34.94 -27.94 30.36
C ALA A 47 -33.51 -28.40 29.97
N PRO A 48 -32.45 -27.79 30.53
CA PRO A 48 -31.09 -28.14 30.18
C PRO A 48 -30.80 -29.61 30.52
N ALA A 49 -30.24 -30.34 29.56
CA ALA A 49 -29.81 -31.72 29.75
C ALA A 49 -28.75 -31.82 30.86
N PRO A 50 -28.77 -32.90 31.68
CA PRO A 50 -27.85 -33.06 32.80
C PRO A 50 -26.40 -33.21 32.31
N VAL A 51 -25.54 -32.30 32.75
CA VAL A 51 -24.10 -32.32 32.47
C VAL A 51 -23.42 -33.36 33.37
N PRO A 52 -22.58 -34.28 32.84
CA PRO A 52 -21.84 -35.24 33.67
C PRO A 52 -20.76 -34.54 34.52
N ALA A 53 -20.72 -34.93 35.80
CA ALA A 53 -19.90 -34.35 36.85
C ALA A 53 -18.38 -34.48 36.58
N LYS A 54 -17.65 -33.37 36.70
CA LYS A 54 -16.18 -33.34 36.80
C LYS A 54 -15.73 -33.29 38.27
N PRO A 55 -14.58 -33.90 38.62
CA PRO A 55 -14.12 -34.02 39.99
C PRO A 55 -13.62 -32.71 40.59
N VAL A 56 -13.88 -32.60 41.90
CA VAL A 56 -13.61 -31.48 42.81
C VAL A 56 -12.10 -31.24 43.00
N PRO A 57 -11.60 -30.00 42.84
CA PRO A 57 -10.33 -29.58 43.41
C PRO A 57 -10.52 -28.95 44.79
N THR A 58 -9.58 -29.28 45.65
CA THR A 58 -9.44 -28.94 47.07
C THR A 58 -9.29 -27.44 47.35
N ALA A 59 -9.70 -27.09 48.57
CA ALA A 59 -9.84 -25.77 49.17
C ALA A 59 -8.71 -24.76 48.92
N ARG A 60 -9.10 -23.51 48.63
CA ARG A 60 -8.26 -22.33 48.74
C ARG A 60 -8.92 -21.29 49.66
N GLU A 61 -8.10 -20.75 50.56
CA GLU A 61 -8.41 -19.76 51.59
C GLU A 61 -9.02 -18.45 51.07
N PRO A 62 -9.73 -17.70 51.95
CA PRO A 62 -10.49 -16.50 51.56
C PRO A 62 -9.60 -15.28 51.35
N LYS A 63 -9.79 -14.58 50.23
CA LYS A 63 -9.21 -13.25 49.98
C LYS A 63 -10.13 -12.13 50.47
N PRO A 64 -9.57 -11.00 50.97
CA PRO A 64 -10.33 -9.90 51.54
C PRO A 64 -10.97 -9.00 50.47
N ASN A 65 -12.14 -8.45 50.83
CA ASN A 65 -12.93 -7.50 50.06
C ASN A 65 -12.11 -6.26 49.64
N LYS A 66 -12.23 -5.86 48.36
CA LYS A 66 -11.68 -4.62 47.82
C LYS A 66 -12.81 -3.70 47.32
N PRO A 67 -12.80 -2.40 47.64
CA PRO A 67 -13.90 -1.49 47.35
C PRO A 67 -14.01 -1.13 45.87
N LYS A 68 -15.25 -0.81 45.50
CA LYS A 68 -15.72 -0.41 44.18
C LYS A 68 -15.41 1.07 43.96
N GLY A 69 -14.78 1.38 42.82
CA GLY A 69 -14.78 2.73 42.24
C GLY A 69 -13.39 3.31 42.01
N GLU A 70 -12.83 3.07 40.82
CA GLU A 70 -11.88 3.99 40.18
C GLU A 70 -11.75 3.66 38.69
N ALA A 71 -11.68 4.71 37.87
CA ALA A 71 -11.69 4.66 36.42
C ALA A 71 -10.54 3.79 35.86
N LYS A 72 -10.86 2.91 34.91
CA LYS A 72 -9.88 2.09 34.18
C LYS A 72 -8.91 3.00 33.41
N LYS A 73 -7.75 3.32 34.01
CA LYS A 73 -6.58 3.78 33.27
C LYS A 73 -6.17 2.67 32.28
N LYS A 74 -6.20 2.99 30.98
CA LYS A 74 -5.65 2.14 29.92
C LYS A 74 -4.21 1.77 30.32
N ARG A 75 -3.90 0.47 30.37
CA ARG A 75 -2.54 -0.02 30.62
C ARG A 75 -1.72 0.29 29.36
N SER A 76 -1.05 1.44 29.35
CA SER A 76 0.00 1.75 28.38
C SER A 76 1.20 0.87 28.71
N GLY A 77 1.26 -0.32 28.13
CA GLY A 77 2.52 -1.04 28.06
C GLY A 77 3.49 -0.27 27.15
N PRO A 78 4.82 -0.44 27.34
CA PRO A 78 5.81 0.12 26.43
C PRO A 78 5.53 -0.36 25.00
N SER A 79 5.61 0.56 24.04
CA SER A 79 5.40 0.29 22.62
C SER A 79 6.37 -0.80 22.14
N MET A 80 6.01 -1.57 21.10
CA MET A 80 6.91 -2.57 20.51
C MET A 80 8.26 -1.94 20.12
N LYS A 81 8.25 -0.70 19.63
CA LYS A 81 9.47 0.07 19.34
C LYS A 81 10.34 0.29 20.58
N GLU A 82 9.72 0.59 21.70
CA GLU A 82 10.39 0.78 22.99
C GLU A 82 10.98 -0.53 23.49
N ARG A 83 10.23 -1.65 23.37
CA ARG A 83 10.73 -3.00 23.66
C ARG A 83 11.92 -3.40 22.77
N LEU A 84 11.90 -3.05 21.49
CA LEU A 84 12.99 -3.38 20.55
C LEU A 84 14.24 -2.53 20.82
N LEU A 85 14.06 -1.25 21.18
CA LEU A 85 15.15 -0.37 21.60
C LEU A 85 15.79 -0.86 22.91
N GLU A 86 14.97 -1.31 23.86
CA GLU A 86 15.44 -1.88 25.12
C GLU A 86 16.18 -3.21 24.89
N GLN A 87 15.70 -4.04 23.96
CA GLN A 87 16.40 -5.25 23.54
C GLN A 87 17.77 -4.94 22.89
N ARG A 88 17.85 -3.92 22.02
CA ARG A 88 19.14 -3.49 21.46
C ARG A 88 20.11 -2.93 22.50
N ARG A 89 19.60 -2.22 23.52
CA ARG A 89 20.42 -1.78 24.66
C ARG A 89 20.94 -2.98 25.44
N ALA A 90 20.08 -3.95 25.74
CA ALA A 90 20.49 -5.17 26.43
C ALA A 90 21.54 -5.98 25.63
N GLU A 91 21.38 -6.10 24.31
CA GLU A 91 22.35 -6.79 23.44
C GLU A 91 23.69 -6.05 23.36
N THR A 92 23.67 -4.71 23.34
CA THR A 92 24.92 -3.92 23.35
C THR A 92 25.62 -3.94 24.70
N GLU A 93 24.88 -3.94 25.81
CA GLU A 93 25.45 -4.13 27.15
C GLU A 93 26.05 -5.53 27.32
N ALA A 94 25.36 -6.58 26.88
CA ALA A 94 25.89 -7.95 26.91
C ALA A 94 27.16 -8.10 26.04
N ALA A 95 27.21 -7.47 24.87
CA ALA A 95 28.38 -7.49 23.99
C ALA A 95 29.61 -6.73 24.56
N ILE A 96 29.39 -5.79 25.49
CA ILE A 96 30.48 -5.09 26.18
C ILE A 96 31.04 -5.97 27.32
N GLU A 97 30.19 -6.74 28.00
CA GLU A 97 30.58 -7.60 29.12
C GLU A 97 31.35 -8.86 28.67
N GLU A 98 31.11 -9.36 27.46
CA GLU A 98 31.72 -10.60 26.96
C GLU A 98 33.09 -10.45 26.27
N LYS A 99 33.76 -9.29 26.33
CA LYS A 99 35.16 -9.20 25.86
C LYS A 99 36.13 -9.74 26.93
N PRO A 100 36.70 -10.96 26.79
CA PRO A 100 37.71 -11.44 27.71
C PRO A 100 38.93 -10.53 27.64
N ALA A 101 39.42 -10.12 28.82
CA ALA A 101 40.64 -9.36 28.98
C ALA A 101 41.79 -10.07 28.23
N VAL A 102 42.23 -9.48 27.12
CA VAL A 102 43.38 -9.96 26.36
C VAL A 102 44.60 -9.91 27.29
N ALA A 103 45.03 -11.10 27.72
CA ALA A 103 46.21 -11.28 28.55
C ALA A 103 47.43 -10.64 27.88
N LYS A 104 48.11 -9.76 28.62
CA LYS A 104 49.36 -9.13 28.21
C LYS A 104 50.41 -10.21 27.89
N LYS A 105 50.78 -10.28 26.61
CA LYS A 105 51.85 -11.14 26.08
C LYS A 105 53.20 -10.76 26.74
N PRO A 106 53.98 -11.71 27.29
CA PRO A 106 55.28 -11.40 27.87
C PRO A 106 56.31 -11.03 26.79
N ALA A 107 57.17 -10.08 27.15
CA ALA A 107 58.24 -9.56 26.31
C ALA A 107 59.21 -10.66 25.85
N ALA A 108 59.28 -10.89 24.54
CA ALA A 108 60.24 -11.80 23.94
C ALA A 108 61.58 -11.09 23.67
N ALA A 109 62.64 -11.83 23.96
CA ALA A 109 64.03 -11.41 24.02
C ALA A 109 64.63 -10.93 22.68
N LYS A 110 65.62 -10.04 22.82
CA LYS A 110 66.55 -9.53 21.79
C LYS A 110 67.13 -10.67 20.94
N ARG A 111 67.00 -10.58 19.61
CA ARG A 111 67.86 -11.29 18.65
C ARG A 111 68.90 -10.33 18.05
N PRO A 112 70.13 -10.80 17.76
CA PRO A 112 71.22 -9.98 17.26
C PRO A 112 71.14 -9.75 15.75
N ALA A 113 71.79 -8.66 15.33
CA ALA A 113 71.87 -8.17 13.95
C ALA A 113 72.57 -9.14 12.98
N PRO A 114 72.14 -9.20 11.70
CA PRO A 114 72.99 -9.69 10.63
C PRO A 114 73.76 -8.56 9.93
N ALA A 115 74.99 -8.91 9.57
CA ALA A 115 76.04 -8.05 9.06
C ALA A 115 75.81 -7.57 7.61
N ALA A 116 76.48 -6.46 7.31
CA ALA A 116 76.58 -5.80 6.03
C ALA A 116 77.30 -6.64 4.95
N ARG A 117 76.79 -6.56 3.71
CA ARG A 117 77.47 -6.72 2.41
C ARG A 117 76.40 -6.46 1.34
N GLY A 118 76.55 -5.64 0.31
CA GLY A 118 77.66 -4.84 -0.18
C GLY A 118 77.15 -3.83 -1.22
N ALA A 119 77.97 -2.82 -1.49
CA ALA A 119 77.69 -1.68 -2.35
C ALA A 119 77.44 -2.05 -3.82
N ARG A 120 76.44 -1.39 -4.44
CA ARG A 120 76.47 -0.97 -5.84
C ARG A 120 75.86 0.43 -5.99
N LYS A 121 76.40 1.13 -6.99
CA LYS A 121 76.53 2.58 -7.16
C LYS A 121 75.25 3.28 -7.60
N ALA A 122 75.21 4.57 -7.28
CA ALA A 122 74.16 5.53 -7.56
C ALA A 122 74.06 5.97 -9.04
N ALA A 123 72.86 6.38 -9.44
CA ALA A 123 72.58 7.47 -10.37
C ALA A 123 71.19 8.07 -10.06
N PRO A 124 70.92 9.34 -10.41
CA PRO A 124 70.00 10.19 -9.64
C PRO A 124 68.64 10.38 -10.31
N MET A 125 67.56 10.46 -9.53
CA MET A 125 66.35 11.17 -9.94
C MET A 125 65.97 12.23 -8.89
N THR A 126 66.14 13.46 -9.36
CA THR A 126 65.37 14.67 -9.01
C THR A 126 63.91 14.30 -8.72
N GLY A 127 63.36 14.50 -7.53
CA GLY A 127 63.14 15.81 -6.93
C GLY A 127 61.75 16.31 -7.28
N ARG A 128 60.74 16.06 -6.42
CA ARG A 128 59.68 17.06 -6.16
C ARG A 128 58.90 16.76 -4.88
N ARG A 129 59.19 17.58 -3.87
CA ARG A 129 58.34 17.78 -2.68
C ARG A 129 56.99 18.34 -3.12
N ARG A 130 55.89 17.84 -2.55
CA ARG A 130 54.69 18.67 -2.30
C ARG A 130 54.39 18.65 -0.83
N ALA A 131 54.64 19.79 -0.22
CA ALA A 131 54.24 20.15 1.12
C ALA A 131 52.78 20.65 1.11
N SER A 132 52.10 20.31 2.20
CA SER A 132 51.03 21.02 2.90
C SER A 132 50.61 22.41 2.39
N SER A 133 49.30 22.65 2.30
CA SER A 133 48.68 23.82 2.96
C SER A 133 47.15 23.70 3.01
N SER A 134 46.65 23.67 4.24
CA SER A 134 45.31 24.13 4.62
C SER A 134 45.12 25.61 4.27
N ARG A 135 43.95 26.01 3.75
CA ARG A 135 43.40 27.34 4.03
C ARG A 135 41.90 27.46 3.75
N ALA A 136 41.21 27.93 4.78
CA ALA A 136 39.86 28.48 4.76
C ALA A 136 39.80 29.85 4.04
N GLY A 137 38.59 30.25 3.64
CA GLY A 137 38.20 31.59 3.15
C GLY A 137 37.41 31.47 1.84
N ARG A 138 36.09 31.63 1.83
CA ARG A 138 35.32 32.89 1.79
C ARG A 138 35.68 33.74 0.56
N GLY A 139 34.74 33.86 -0.38
CA GLY A 139 34.84 34.80 -1.51
C GLY A 139 33.83 34.50 -2.61
N GLU A 140 32.88 35.42 -2.77
CA GLU A 140 31.89 35.52 -3.85
C GLU A 140 32.52 35.65 -5.25
N GLY A 141 31.74 35.29 -6.28
CA GLY A 141 31.97 35.71 -7.67
C GLY A 141 32.36 34.57 -8.61
N GLY A 142 31.45 34.18 -9.51
CA GLY A 142 31.78 33.22 -10.56
C GLY A 142 30.62 32.75 -11.45
N GLU A 143 29.64 33.59 -11.76
CA GLU A 143 28.71 33.39 -12.87
C GLU A 143 29.43 33.59 -14.22
N GLU A 144 30.31 32.67 -14.64
CA GLU A 144 30.84 32.73 -16.02
C GLU A 144 31.42 31.41 -16.55
N VAL A 145 30.88 30.26 -16.12
CA VAL A 145 31.31 28.94 -16.65
C VAL A 145 30.12 28.04 -16.98
N ARG A 146 29.06 28.59 -17.58
CA ARG A 146 27.90 27.78 -18.04
C ARG A 146 27.55 27.88 -19.53
N ASP A 147 28.27 28.67 -20.32
CA ASP A 147 27.87 28.94 -21.72
C ASP A 147 28.66 28.21 -22.82
N ARG A 148 29.51 27.22 -22.49
CA ARG A 148 30.29 26.47 -23.49
C ARG A 148 29.92 25.00 -23.72
N LEU A 149 28.68 24.59 -23.41
CA LEU A 149 28.21 23.22 -23.70
C LEU A 149 26.93 23.14 -24.56
N ARG A 150 26.47 24.25 -25.15
CA ARG A 150 25.40 24.23 -26.16
C ARG A 150 25.98 24.32 -27.57
N LYS A 151 26.49 23.21 -28.11
CA LYS A 151 26.54 23.00 -29.56
C LYS A 151 26.35 21.52 -29.91
N THR A 152 25.25 21.29 -30.62
CA THR A 152 24.98 20.24 -31.62
C THR A 152 24.87 18.78 -31.20
N LYS A 153 23.63 18.32 -30.93
CA LYS A 153 23.08 17.06 -31.47
C LYS A 153 21.61 17.28 -31.83
N LYS A 154 21.28 17.30 -33.13
CA LYS A 154 19.89 17.28 -33.62
C LYS A 154 19.40 15.83 -33.52
N SER A 155 18.52 15.54 -32.58
CA SER A 155 17.92 14.20 -32.40
C SER A 155 16.60 14.08 -33.18
N PRO A 156 16.32 12.95 -33.85
CA PRO A 156 15.12 12.73 -34.67
C PRO A 156 13.93 12.28 -33.79
N VAL A 157 13.57 13.06 -32.78
CA VAL A 157 12.53 12.67 -31.79
C VAL A 157 11.15 13.25 -32.12
N LEU A 158 11.09 14.27 -32.98
CA LEU A 158 9.83 14.91 -33.37
C LEU A 158 8.87 14.05 -34.22
N PRO A 159 9.31 13.16 -35.15
CA PRO A 159 8.36 12.34 -35.90
C PRO A 159 7.74 11.19 -35.08
N ALA A 160 8.37 10.76 -33.98
CA ALA A 160 7.88 9.63 -33.18
C ALA A 160 6.71 10.00 -32.23
N LEU A 161 6.65 11.25 -31.76
CA LEU A 161 5.56 11.72 -30.90
C LEU A 161 4.25 11.95 -31.66
N ALA A 162 4.33 12.32 -32.95
CA ALA A 162 3.14 12.53 -33.78
C ALA A 162 2.40 11.21 -34.07
N THR A 163 3.13 10.11 -34.27
CA THR A 163 2.55 8.77 -34.51
C THR A 163 1.86 8.21 -33.26
N LEU A 164 2.42 8.43 -32.07
CA LEU A 164 1.81 7.97 -30.82
C LEU A 164 0.52 8.72 -30.49
N ALA A 165 0.44 10.02 -30.79
CA ALA A 165 -0.79 10.80 -30.61
C ALA A 165 -1.92 10.35 -31.55
N ALA A 166 -1.60 9.98 -32.80
CA ALA A 166 -2.58 9.48 -33.75
C ALA A 166 -3.15 8.10 -33.35
N ILE A 167 -2.30 7.20 -32.83
CA ILE A 167 -2.73 5.88 -32.35
C ILE A 167 -3.66 6.03 -31.13
N ALA A 168 -3.33 6.92 -30.20
CA ALA A 168 -4.15 7.17 -29.01
C ALA A 168 -5.57 7.68 -29.36
N LEU A 169 -5.70 8.58 -30.36
CA LEU A 169 -6.99 9.09 -30.79
C LEU A 169 -7.87 8.02 -31.46
N VAL A 170 -7.29 7.13 -32.25
CA VAL A 170 -8.04 6.02 -32.89
C VAL A 170 -8.50 5.01 -31.83
N THR A 171 -7.64 4.68 -30.85
CA THR A 171 -8.01 3.72 -29.79
C THR A 171 -9.05 4.27 -28.82
N CYS A 172 -8.99 5.55 -28.47
CA CYS A 172 -9.97 6.17 -27.57
C CYS A 172 -11.32 6.42 -28.27
N GLY A 173 -11.32 6.81 -29.55
CA GLY A 173 -12.54 6.99 -30.32
C GLY A 173 -13.31 5.68 -30.56
N GLY A 174 -12.60 4.58 -30.85
CA GLY A 174 -13.20 3.26 -31.04
C GLY A 174 -13.85 2.69 -29.77
N TRP A 175 -13.21 2.89 -28.61
CA TRP A 175 -13.78 2.45 -27.33
C TRP A 175 -15.04 3.22 -26.94
N TYR A 176 -15.09 4.52 -27.22
CA TYR A 176 -16.27 5.33 -26.92
C TYR A 176 -17.49 4.91 -27.76
N ILE A 177 -17.30 4.66 -29.06
CA ILE A 177 -18.39 4.23 -29.96
C ILE A 177 -18.90 2.82 -29.63
N MET A 178 -18.02 1.91 -29.20
CA MET A 178 -18.44 0.56 -28.76
C MET A 178 -19.12 0.54 -27.38
N ASN A 179 -18.88 1.54 -26.52
CA ASN A 179 -19.39 1.56 -25.15
C ASN A 179 -20.55 2.54 -24.93
N SER A 180 -20.79 3.47 -25.86
CA SER A 180 -22.02 4.26 -25.90
C SER A 180 -23.15 3.43 -26.54
N GLY A 181 -23.65 2.46 -25.78
CA GLY A 181 -24.84 1.69 -26.14
C GLY A 181 -25.99 2.63 -26.49
N SER A 182 -26.44 2.56 -27.74
CA SER A 182 -27.66 3.20 -28.21
C SER A 182 -28.83 2.67 -27.38
N PRO A 183 -29.64 3.52 -26.73
CA PRO A 183 -30.82 3.04 -26.00
C PRO A 183 -31.82 2.48 -27.02
N GLU A 184 -32.09 1.18 -26.92
CA GLU A 184 -33.19 0.52 -27.63
C GLU A 184 -34.53 1.11 -27.15
N PRO A 185 -35.44 1.50 -28.05
CA PRO A 185 -36.79 1.86 -27.66
C PRO A 185 -37.58 0.60 -27.30
N ASP A 186 -38.17 0.59 -26.10
CA ASP A 186 -39.07 -0.46 -25.64
C ASP A 186 -40.30 -0.58 -26.56
N GLU A 187 -40.40 -1.73 -27.22
CA GLU A 187 -41.58 -2.15 -27.96
C GLU A 187 -42.32 -3.23 -27.15
N LYS A 188 -43.53 -2.91 -26.66
CA LYS A 188 -44.53 -3.93 -26.34
C LYS A 188 -45.97 -3.46 -26.52
N THR A 189 -46.56 -3.99 -27.59
CA THR A 189 -47.93 -4.52 -27.72
C THR A 189 -49.14 -3.59 -27.58
N ALA A 190 -49.86 -3.39 -28.69
CA ALA A 190 -51.10 -4.15 -28.96
C ALA A 190 -51.55 -3.96 -30.43
N ALA A 191 -51.85 -5.09 -31.08
CA ALA A 191 -52.36 -5.19 -32.43
C ALA A 191 -53.89 -5.09 -32.45
N VAL A 192 -54.46 -4.31 -33.37
CA VAL A 192 -55.81 -4.52 -33.95
C VAL A 192 -55.79 -4.04 -35.43
N GLU A 193 -55.89 -5.04 -36.31
CA GLU A 193 -56.63 -5.12 -37.59
C GLU A 193 -56.49 -4.05 -38.71
N THR A 194 -55.95 -4.54 -39.84
CA THR A 194 -56.16 -4.27 -41.30
C THR A 194 -57.59 -3.87 -41.75
N PRO A 195 -57.88 -3.45 -43.02
CA PRO A 195 -57.02 -3.25 -44.22
C PRO A 195 -57.34 -2.00 -45.11
N GLU A 196 -56.58 -1.90 -46.23
CA GLU A 196 -56.90 -1.31 -47.55
C GLU A 196 -57.46 0.13 -47.67
N SER A 197 -56.80 0.97 -48.48
CA SER A 197 -57.32 1.35 -49.81
C SER A 197 -56.67 2.64 -50.35
N ALA A 198 -56.27 2.53 -51.62
CA ALA A 198 -56.21 3.54 -52.69
C ALA A 198 -56.08 5.04 -52.39
N GLY A 199 -55.03 5.64 -52.97
CA GLY A 199 -55.14 6.66 -54.03
C GLY A 199 -55.69 8.04 -53.66
N GLY A 200 -54.98 9.10 -54.06
CA GLY A 200 -55.58 10.43 -54.08
C GLY A 200 -54.59 11.60 -54.09
N GLU A 201 -54.03 11.85 -55.26
CA GLU A 201 -53.58 13.15 -55.71
C GLU A 201 -54.68 14.22 -55.52
N GLN A 202 -54.38 15.36 -54.88
CA GLN A 202 -54.67 16.70 -55.44
C GLN A 202 -54.30 17.83 -54.49
N ALA A 203 -53.57 18.78 -55.08
CA ALA A 203 -53.39 20.13 -54.61
C ALA A 203 -54.72 20.87 -54.43
N ARG A 204 -54.79 21.75 -53.42
CA ARG A 204 -55.33 23.10 -53.63
C ARG A 204 -54.88 24.05 -52.52
N ALA A 205 -54.31 25.16 -52.98
CA ALA A 205 -54.16 26.39 -52.22
C ALA A 205 -55.54 26.91 -51.77
N ASP A 206 -55.61 27.43 -50.56
CA ASP A 206 -56.53 28.52 -50.22
C ASP A 206 -55.90 29.35 -49.08
N GLU A 207 -55.62 30.60 -49.42
CA GLU A 207 -55.19 31.67 -48.53
C GLU A 207 -56.28 31.95 -47.49
N ALA A 208 -55.98 31.72 -46.22
CA ALA A 208 -56.73 32.30 -45.11
C ALA A 208 -55.80 33.18 -44.28
N GLN A 209 -55.81 34.45 -44.65
CA GLN A 209 -55.33 35.61 -43.92
C GLN A 209 -55.73 35.51 -42.43
N THR A 210 -54.77 35.23 -41.56
CA THR A 210 -54.96 35.25 -40.10
C THR A 210 -54.32 36.53 -39.56
N GLU A 211 -55.15 37.31 -38.89
CA GLU A 211 -54.83 38.53 -38.14
C GLU A 211 -53.58 38.38 -37.25
N PRO A 212 -52.76 39.43 -37.09
CA PRO A 212 -51.67 39.43 -36.12
C PRO A 212 -52.26 39.42 -34.71
N GLU A 213 -52.21 38.26 -34.04
CA GLU A 213 -52.47 38.18 -32.60
C GLU A 213 -51.45 39.05 -31.84
N PRO A 214 -51.90 39.72 -30.76
CA PRO A 214 -51.08 40.66 -29.99
C PRO A 214 -49.85 39.95 -29.41
N GLU A 215 -48.68 40.56 -29.59
CA GLU A 215 -47.43 40.19 -28.94
C GLU A 215 -47.69 40.00 -27.44
N SER A 216 -47.70 38.75 -27.01
CA SER A 216 -47.84 38.41 -25.60
C SER A 216 -46.62 38.94 -24.88
N GLU A 217 -46.85 39.80 -23.88
CA GLU A 217 -45.81 40.30 -22.99
C GLU A 217 -44.94 39.12 -22.52
N PRO A 218 -43.60 39.23 -22.54
CA PRO A 218 -42.72 38.15 -22.17
C PRO A 218 -43.05 37.71 -20.75
N GLU A 219 -43.45 36.44 -20.60
CA GLU A 219 -43.65 35.83 -19.29
C GLU A 219 -42.39 36.06 -18.45
N PRO A 220 -42.54 36.51 -17.18
CA PRO A 220 -41.42 36.77 -16.31
C PRO A 220 -40.56 35.51 -16.24
N GLU A 221 -39.28 35.64 -16.58
CA GLU A 221 -38.32 34.55 -16.49
C GLU A 221 -38.44 33.92 -15.10
N PRO A 222 -38.67 32.59 -15.02
CA PRO A 222 -38.85 31.91 -13.74
C PRO A 222 -37.64 32.19 -12.87
N GLU A 223 -37.88 32.70 -11.65
CA GLU A 223 -36.82 32.97 -10.69
C GLU A 223 -35.94 31.73 -10.56
N PRO A 224 -34.61 31.89 -10.65
CA PRO A 224 -33.68 30.77 -10.64
C PRO A 224 -33.92 29.93 -9.40
N GLU A 225 -34.22 28.64 -9.61
CA GLU A 225 -34.44 27.71 -8.51
C GLU A 225 -33.24 27.77 -7.55
N PRO A 226 -33.50 27.86 -6.22
CA PRO A 226 -32.44 28.00 -5.24
C PRO A 226 -31.45 26.85 -5.37
N GLU A 227 -30.16 27.20 -5.57
CA GLU A 227 -29.09 26.21 -5.71
C GLU A 227 -29.15 25.20 -4.55
N PRO A 228 -29.11 23.89 -4.85
CA PRO A 228 -29.24 22.85 -3.84
C PRO A 228 -28.11 22.99 -2.83
N GLN A 229 -28.47 23.24 -1.57
CA GLN A 229 -27.49 23.34 -0.48
C GLN A 229 -26.62 22.06 -0.46
N PRO A 230 -25.29 22.20 -0.35
CA PRO A 230 -24.39 21.07 -0.35
C PRO A 230 -24.78 20.12 0.80
N LYS A 231 -25.09 18.87 0.45
CA LYS A 231 -25.40 17.83 1.43
C LYS A 231 -24.25 17.72 2.42
N PRO A 232 -24.50 17.76 3.74
CA PRO A 232 -23.44 17.69 4.74
C PRO A 232 -22.66 16.39 4.56
N THR A 233 -21.38 16.50 4.23
CA THR A 233 -20.49 15.34 4.17
C THR A 233 -20.28 14.83 5.58
N LYS A 234 -20.53 13.54 5.80
CA LYS A 234 -20.25 12.91 7.10
C LYS A 234 -18.75 13.01 7.36
N ARG A 235 -18.36 13.76 8.39
CA ARG A 235 -16.96 13.82 8.83
C ARG A 235 -16.48 12.41 9.15
N LYS A 236 -15.31 12.05 8.61
CA LYS A 236 -14.70 10.74 8.81
C LYS A 236 -13.75 10.86 10.00
N ASP A 237 -14.08 10.16 11.07
CA ASP A 237 -13.29 10.18 12.30
C ASP A 237 -12.15 9.16 12.18
N PRO A 238 -10.87 9.54 12.24
CA PRO A 238 -9.73 8.62 12.18
C PRO A 238 -9.72 7.57 13.30
N ALA A 239 -10.46 7.79 14.41
CA ALA A 239 -10.64 6.79 15.45
C ALA A 239 -11.62 5.66 15.07
N SER A 240 -12.39 5.81 13.98
CA SER A 240 -13.30 4.76 13.51
C SER A 240 -12.57 3.55 12.94
N ILE A 241 -11.28 3.68 12.63
CA ILE A 241 -10.43 2.61 12.10
C ILE A 241 -9.33 2.32 13.13
N ASP A 242 -9.52 1.26 13.89
CA ASP A 242 -8.54 0.78 14.85
C ASP A 242 -7.70 -0.34 14.22
N LEU A 243 -6.48 0.00 13.81
CA LEU A 243 -5.53 -0.94 13.21
C LEU A 243 -5.02 -1.98 14.21
N THR A 244 -5.12 -1.70 15.51
CA THR A 244 -4.67 -2.63 16.57
C THR A 244 -5.60 -3.83 16.75
N LEU A 245 -6.82 -3.76 16.19
CA LEU A 245 -7.75 -4.89 16.15
C LEU A 245 -7.38 -5.94 15.09
N ILE A 246 -6.46 -5.61 14.18
CA ILE A 246 -5.97 -6.53 13.16
C ILE A 246 -4.77 -7.27 13.76
N ASP A 247 -4.89 -8.58 13.94
CA ASP A 247 -3.82 -9.43 14.47
C ASP A 247 -2.53 -9.34 13.64
N ASP A 248 -1.38 -9.53 14.29
CA ASP A 248 -0.09 -9.58 13.60
C ASP A 248 0.03 -10.81 12.72
N TYR A 249 0.54 -10.58 11.51
CA TYR A 249 0.80 -11.64 10.56
C TYR A 249 2.07 -12.40 10.95
N GLY A 250 2.01 -13.73 10.87
CA GLY A 250 3.15 -14.62 11.06
C GLY A 250 3.94 -14.88 9.77
N ALA A 251 4.90 -15.81 9.85
CA ALA A 251 5.66 -16.28 8.70
C ALA A 251 4.76 -17.00 7.68
N VAL A 252 4.99 -16.76 6.39
CA VAL A 252 4.26 -17.37 5.27
C VAL A 252 5.23 -18.15 4.40
N GLY A 253 4.75 -19.18 3.68
CA GLY A 253 5.55 -19.88 2.66
C GLY A 253 6.66 -20.77 3.19
N GLY A 254 6.56 -21.26 4.43
CA GLY A 254 7.58 -22.14 5.04
C GLY A 254 8.85 -21.40 5.46
N LEU A 255 8.84 -20.07 5.49
CA LEU A 255 9.94 -19.25 5.99
C LEU A 255 10.26 -19.64 7.45
N SER A 256 11.55 -19.78 7.76
CA SER A 256 11.95 -20.05 9.14
C SER A 256 11.65 -18.85 10.05
N GLY A 257 11.46 -19.10 11.34
CA GLY A 257 11.23 -18.03 12.33
C GLY A 257 12.35 -16.98 12.34
N ASP A 258 13.60 -17.41 12.17
CA ASP A 258 14.77 -16.51 12.15
C ASP A 258 14.82 -15.62 10.91
N GLU A 259 14.48 -16.16 9.75
CA GLU A 259 14.35 -15.38 8.51
C GLU A 259 13.21 -14.38 8.62
N PHE A 260 12.08 -14.77 9.19
CA PHE A 260 10.96 -13.87 9.42
C PHE A 260 11.34 -12.71 10.35
N LEU A 261 12.02 -13.00 11.47
CA LEU A 261 12.54 -11.98 12.38
C LEU A 261 13.58 -11.07 11.69
N LYS A 262 14.39 -11.61 10.77
CA LYS A 262 15.32 -10.80 9.97
C LYS A 262 14.56 -9.83 9.06
N LEU A 263 13.51 -10.28 8.39
CA LEU A 263 12.66 -9.41 7.56
C LEU A 263 11.96 -8.35 8.42
N GLN A 264 11.45 -8.69 9.62
CA GLN A 264 10.88 -7.72 10.55
C GLN A 264 11.89 -6.62 10.93
N ARG A 265 13.11 -7.00 11.30
CA ARG A 265 14.17 -6.02 11.61
C ARG A 265 14.49 -5.12 10.42
N GLN A 266 14.44 -5.66 9.20
CA GLN A 266 14.64 -4.88 7.98
C GLN A 266 13.48 -3.91 7.72
N ALA A 267 12.23 -4.33 7.93
CA ALA A 267 11.06 -3.46 7.79
C ALA A 267 11.11 -2.26 8.76
N VAL A 268 11.47 -2.50 10.03
CA VAL A 268 11.68 -1.42 11.01
C VAL A 268 12.85 -0.52 10.62
N MET A 269 13.98 -1.10 10.19
CA MET A 269 15.16 -0.33 9.77
C MET A 269 14.90 0.51 8.50
N MET A 270 13.98 0.09 7.63
CA MET A 270 13.64 0.82 6.42
C MET A 270 12.99 2.18 6.74
N ILE A 271 12.11 2.23 7.74
CA ILE A 271 11.39 3.45 8.12
C ILE A 271 12.15 4.29 9.16
N ASP A 272 13.31 3.82 9.64
CA ASP A 272 14.13 4.55 10.60
C ASP A 272 14.86 5.70 9.90
N PRO A 273 14.56 6.98 10.23
CA PRO A 273 15.19 8.13 9.59
C PRO A 273 16.71 8.19 9.82
N GLU A 274 17.21 7.56 10.89
CA GLU A 274 18.65 7.54 11.22
C GLU A 274 19.40 6.39 10.52
N ALA A 275 18.69 5.43 9.92
CA ALA A 275 19.32 4.28 9.31
C ALA A 275 20.11 4.62 8.03
N GLY A 276 19.79 5.74 7.36
CA GLY A 276 20.48 6.23 6.17
C GLY A 276 20.66 5.14 5.10
N ALA A 277 21.91 4.84 4.72
CA ALA A 277 22.22 3.81 3.73
C ALA A 277 21.78 2.39 4.17
N ALA A 278 21.68 2.11 5.47
CA ALA A 278 21.20 0.83 5.98
C ALA A 278 19.70 0.64 5.72
N GLY A 279 18.90 1.71 5.85
CA GLY A 279 17.47 1.68 5.53
C GLY A 279 17.22 1.35 4.07
N ASN A 280 17.99 1.93 3.15
CA ASN A 280 17.88 1.59 1.72
C ASN A 280 18.28 0.14 1.43
N ARG A 281 19.35 -0.39 2.06
CA ARG A 281 19.71 -1.82 1.94
C ARG A 281 18.63 -2.73 2.48
N ALA A 282 17.99 -2.33 3.59
CA ALA A 282 16.88 -3.07 4.17
C ALA A 282 15.69 -3.12 3.19
N ARG A 283 15.32 -1.99 2.58
CA ARG A 283 14.29 -1.93 1.52
C ARG A 283 14.61 -2.86 0.36
N MET A 284 15.83 -2.83 -0.18
CA MET A 284 16.22 -3.72 -1.29
C MET A 284 16.15 -5.20 -0.89
N SER A 285 16.48 -5.52 0.35
CA SER A 285 16.34 -6.89 0.87
C SER A 285 14.88 -7.32 1.00
N LEU A 286 13.97 -6.41 1.38
CA LEU A 286 12.54 -6.68 1.45
C LEU A 286 11.93 -6.87 0.05
N LEU A 287 12.32 -6.03 -0.92
CA LEU A 287 11.94 -6.21 -2.33
C LEU A 287 12.33 -7.58 -2.85
N LYS A 288 13.56 -8.02 -2.57
CA LYS A 288 14.05 -9.34 -2.97
C LYS A 288 13.29 -10.51 -2.32
N ALA A 289 12.70 -10.29 -1.14
CA ALA A 289 11.91 -11.32 -0.46
C ALA A 289 10.45 -11.39 -0.95
N GLU A 290 10.00 -10.42 -1.76
CA GLU A 290 8.70 -10.39 -2.43
C GLU A 290 7.52 -10.73 -1.49
N LYS A 291 6.75 -11.79 -1.79
CA LYS A 291 5.59 -12.24 -1.02
C LYS A 291 5.91 -12.45 0.47
N ASN A 292 7.13 -12.88 0.79
CA ASN A 292 7.53 -13.16 2.18
C ASN A 292 7.78 -11.89 3.01
N ALA A 293 8.09 -10.75 2.36
CA ALA A 293 8.21 -9.46 3.04
C ALA A 293 6.87 -8.79 3.31
N PHE A 294 5.82 -9.14 2.57
CA PHE A 294 4.50 -8.54 2.69
C PHE A 294 3.94 -8.49 4.12
N PRO A 295 3.86 -9.61 4.87
CA PRO A 295 3.29 -9.60 6.22
C PRO A 295 4.09 -8.75 7.20
N VAL A 296 5.43 -8.70 7.07
CA VAL A 296 6.26 -7.89 7.97
C VAL A 296 6.09 -6.39 7.72
N VAL A 297 5.91 -5.97 6.47
CA VAL A 297 5.65 -4.56 6.13
C VAL A 297 4.28 -4.14 6.66
N LEU A 298 3.25 -4.99 6.53
CA LEU A 298 1.93 -4.72 7.08
C LEU A 298 1.95 -4.58 8.61
N ASN A 299 2.67 -5.46 9.31
CA ASN A 299 2.81 -5.36 10.77
C ASN A 299 3.42 -4.01 11.17
N VAL A 300 4.48 -3.56 10.47
CA VAL A 300 5.05 -2.22 10.70
C VAL A 300 4.05 -1.12 10.40
N MET A 301 3.29 -1.18 9.30
CA MET A 301 2.28 -0.17 8.97
C MET A 301 1.19 -0.03 10.03
N LYS A 302 0.74 -1.13 10.64
CA LYS A 302 -0.27 -1.10 11.71
C LYS A 302 0.18 -0.35 12.97
N ASP A 303 1.49 -0.33 13.22
CA ASP A 303 2.10 0.32 14.38
C ASP A 303 2.45 1.81 14.15
N ILE A 304 2.31 2.33 12.93
CA ILE A 304 2.64 3.72 12.60
C ILE A 304 1.56 4.68 13.13
N ASP A 305 2.02 5.77 13.77
CA ASP A 305 1.16 6.87 14.18
C ASP A 305 0.95 7.88 13.04
N TYR A 306 -0.13 7.67 12.29
CA TYR A 306 -0.56 8.52 11.18
C TYR A 306 -1.06 9.90 11.59
N SER A 307 -1.11 10.26 12.89
CA SER A 307 -1.38 11.64 13.28
C SER A 307 -0.15 12.55 13.16
N THR A 308 1.04 11.95 12.96
CA THR A 308 2.33 12.65 12.90
C THR A 308 2.85 12.76 11.47
N GLU A 309 3.53 13.87 11.15
CA GLU A 309 4.18 14.06 9.83
C GLU A 309 5.17 12.93 9.51
N GLN A 310 5.91 12.44 10.51
CA GLN A 310 6.82 11.32 10.34
C GLN A 310 6.06 10.03 9.99
N GLY A 311 4.93 9.75 10.66
CA GLY A 311 4.12 8.57 10.35
C GLY A 311 3.55 8.56 8.93
N PHE A 312 3.18 9.72 8.38
CA PHE A 312 2.81 9.83 6.96
C PHE A 312 3.95 9.43 6.02
N ARG A 313 5.16 9.89 6.32
CA ARG A 313 6.36 9.58 5.51
C ARG A 313 6.75 8.11 5.63
N ASP A 314 6.74 7.57 6.85
CA ASP A 314 7.04 6.16 7.11
C ASP A 314 6.01 5.25 6.43
N GLY A 315 4.73 5.63 6.49
CA GLY A 315 3.65 4.94 5.79
C GLY A 315 3.77 5.00 4.27
N ASP A 316 4.17 6.14 3.70
CA ASP A 316 4.43 6.27 2.26
C ASP A 316 5.59 5.36 1.81
N LEU A 317 6.66 5.27 2.60
CA LEU A 317 7.77 4.33 2.31
C LEU A 317 7.29 2.89 2.26
N CYS A 318 6.47 2.46 3.24
CA CYS A 318 5.86 1.14 3.25
C CYS A 318 4.90 0.93 2.06
N GLN A 319 4.04 1.90 1.77
CA GLN A 319 3.12 1.87 0.64
C GLN A 319 3.86 1.66 -0.69
N ARG A 320 4.91 2.44 -0.93
CA ARG A 320 5.72 2.34 -2.15
C ARG A 320 6.39 0.98 -2.26
N LEU A 321 6.93 0.45 -1.16
CA LEU A 321 7.48 -0.90 -1.13
C LEU A 321 6.42 -1.95 -1.49
N LEU A 322 5.22 -1.89 -0.91
CA LEU A 322 4.13 -2.82 -1.24
C LEU A 322 3.68 -2.68 -2.69
N THR A 323 3.60 -1.45 -3.21
CA THR A 323 3.30 -1.19 -4.62
C THR A 323 4.37 -1.77 -5.54
N GLU A 324 5.65 -1.69 -5.19
CA GLU A 324 6.74 -2.32 -5.94
C GLU A 324 6.67 -3.85 -5.90
N ILE A 325 6.42 -4.44 -4.72
CA ILE A 325 6.22 -5.90 -4.57
C ILE A 325 5.02 -6.38 -5.40
N CYS A 326 3.96 -5.57 -5.50
CA CYS A 326 2.75 -5.90 -6.28
C CYS A 326 2.74 -5.29 -7.70
N ASN A 327 3.91 -5.06 -8.30
CA ASN A 327 4.07 -4.57 -9.68
C ASN A 327 3.16 -3.39 -10.04
N GLY A 328 3.13 -2.38 -9.18
CA GLY A 328 2.40 -1.13 -9.39
C GLY A 328 0.97 -1.10 -8.86
N ASN A 329 0.49 -2.14 -8.17
CA ASN A 329 -0.81 -2.05 -7.50
C ASN A 329 -0.75 -1.07 -6.30
N ASN A 330 -1.68 -0.12 -6.28
CA ASN A 330 -1.69 0.98 -5.33
C ASN A 330 -3.13 1.31 -4.91
N PHE A 331 -3.34 1.63 -3.63
CA PHE A 331 -4.62 2.08 -3.09
C PHE A 331 -4.74 3.59 -2.90
N GLY A 332 -3.73 4.34 -3.31
CA GLY A 332 -3.58 5.77 -3.04
C GLY A 332 -2.89 6.02 -1.70
N TRP A 333 -2.35 7.22 -1.55
CA TRP A 333 -1.76 7.70 -0.30
C TRP A 333 -1.95 9.21 -0.18
N LYS A 334 -2.11 9.71 1.04
CA LYS A 334 -2.27 11.14 1.33
C LYS A 334 -1.11 11.67 2.15
N TYR A 335 -0.74 12.93 1.90
CA TYR A 335 0.52 13.54 2.36
C TYR A 335 0.31 14.72 3.32
N SER A 336 -0.90 14.90 3.86
CA SER A 336 -1.17 15.97 4.83
C SER A 336 -1.54 15.39 6.19
N ALA A 337 -1.23 16.13 7.26
CA ALA A 337 -1.58 15.78 8.64
C ALA A 337 -2.99 16.21 9.05
N VAL A 338 -3.89 16.36 8.08
CA VAL A 338 -5.30 16.65 8.34
C VAL A 338 -6.00 15.36 8.75
N GLU A 339 -6.93 15.43 9.71
CA GLU A 339 -7.65 14.26 10.25
C GLU A 339 -8.30 13.37 9.16
N GLU A 340 -8.79 13.98 8.07
CA GLU A 340 -9.35 13.23 6.94
C GLU A 340 -8.31 12.38 6.21
N ASP A 341 -7.09 12.88 6.06
CA ASP A 341 -5.99 12.17 5.42
C ASP A 341 -5.43 11.07 6.35
N GLU A 342 -5.41 11.30 7.68
CA GLU A 342 -5.11 10.26 8.67
C GLU A 342 -6.10 9.10 8.55
N TRP A 343 -7.40 9.40 8.53
CA TRP A 343 -8.45 8.38 8.34
C TRP A 343 -8.25 7.62 7.03
N TYR A 344 -7.97 8.33 5.94
CA TYR A 344 -7.79 7.72 4.63
C TYR A 344 -6.57 6.79 4.61
N ASN A 345 -5.46 7.19 5.20
CA ASN A 345 -4.26 6.35 5.24
C ASN A 345 -4.46 5.11 6.12
N LYS A 346 -5.14 5.23 7.27
CA LYS A 346 -5.57 4.05 8.06
C LYS A 346 -6.47 3.12 7.24
N PHE A 347 -7.41 3.66 6.46
CA PHE A 347 -8.25 2.89 5.56
C PHE A 347 -7.43 2.15 4.48
N VAL A 348 -6.38 2.78 3.94
CA VAL A 348 -5.46 2.15 2.99
C VAL A 348 -4.74 0.95 3.63
N VAL A 349 -4.25 1.09 4.87
CA VAL A 349 -3.61 -0.03 5.61
C VAL A 349 -4.60 -1.17 5.80
N GLN A 350 -5.83 -0.87 6.24
CA GLN A 350 -6.89 -1.88 6.38
C GLN A 350 -7.20 -2.58 5.05
N ARG A 351 -7.19 -1.84 3.94
CA ARG A 351 -7.41 -2.40 2.60
C ARG A 351 -6.27 -3.34 2.21
N TRP A 352 -5.01 -2.98 2.45
CA TRP A 352 -3.88 -3.88 2.22
C TRP A 352 -3.96 -5.16 3.06
N CYS A 353 -4.27 -5.04 4.35
CA CYS A 353 -4.50 -6.19 5.23
C CYS A 353 -5.59 -7.12 4.67
N THR A 354 -6.70 -6.54 4.23
CA THR A 354 -7.82 -7.29 3.62
C THR A 354 -7.41 -8.03 2.34
N GLN A 355 -6.56 -7.42 1.50
CA GLN A 355 -6.06 -8.10 0.29
C GLN A 355 -5.11 -9.24 0.66
N TRP A 356 -4.24 -9.01 1.64
CA TRP A 356 -3.30 -10.02 2.11
C TRP A 356 -4.02 -11.23 2.72
N ASP A 357 -5.06 -11.00 3.52
CA ASP A 357 -5.85 -12.09 4.10
C ASP A 357 -6.49 -13.00 3.04
N ARG A 358 -6.76 -12.47 1.84
CA ARG A 358 -7.23 -13.27 0.69
C ARG A 358 -6.07 -13.96 -0.04
N ALA A 359 -4.92 -13.29 -0.15
CA ALA A 359 -3.79 -13.75 -0.96
C ALA A 359 -2.82 -14.69 -0.25
N LYS A 360 -2.81 -14.68 1.09
CA LYS A 360 -1.83 -15.46 1.88
C LYS A 360 -1.97 -16.97 1.67
N ASP A 361 -3.21 -17.45 1.50
CA ASP A 361 -3.53 -18.87 1.33
C ASP A 361 -3.90 -19.25 -0.13
N ASP A 362 -4.09 -18.26 -1.01
CA ASP A 362 -4.48 -18.46 -2.41
C ASP A 362 -3.40 -17.89 -3.34
N GLU A 363 -2.54 -18.79 -3.86
CA GLU A 363 -1.45 -18.43 -4.76
C GLU A 363 -1.96 -17.84 -6.08
N ALA A 364 -3.07 -18.34 -6.61
CA ALA A 364 -3.65 -17.82 -7.85
C ALA A 364 -4.17 -16.39 -7.65
N TYR A 365 -4.79 -16.12 -6.50
CA TYR A 365 -5.18 -14.77 -6.13
C TYR A 365 -3.96 -13.87 -5.95
N TRP A 366 -2.89 -14.35 -5.31
CA TRP A 366 -1.65 -13.59 -5.16
C TRP A 366 -1.03 -13.23 -6.52
N LEU A 367 -0.91 -14.16 -7.46
CA LEU A 367 -0.35 -13.89 -8.79
C LEU A 367 -1.17 -12.85 -9.57
N LYS A 368 -2.50 -12.95 -9.52
CA LYS A 368 -3.40 -11.95 -10.09
C LYS A 368 -3.28 -10.59 -9.39
N PHE A 369 -3.22 -10.58 -8.07
CA PHE A 369 -3.13 -9.37 -7.26
C PHE A 369 -1.78 -8.66 -7.42
N SER A 370 -0.69 -9.41 -7.52
CA SER A 370 0.64 -8.88 -7.76
C SER A 370 0.91 -8.59 -9.24
N LYS A 371 -0.04 -8.87 -10.14
CA LYS A 371 0.10 -8.77 -11.61
C LYS A 371 1.29 -9.56 -12.17
N GLN A 372 1.77 -10.58 -11.46
CA GLN A 372 2.87 -11.43 -11.94
C GLN A 372 2.43 -12.25 -13.17
N ASP A 373 1.15 -12.61 -13.28
CA ASP A 373 0.59 -13.32 -14.45
C ASP A 373 0.53 -12.47 -15.73
N SER A 374 0.61 -11.14 -15.62
CA SER A 374 0.37 -10.22 -16.74
C SER A 374 1.64 -9.70 -17.40
N GLN A 375 2.82 -10.09 -16.91
CA GLN A 375 4.08 -9.79 -17.58
C GLN A 375 4.20 -10.72 -18.80
N PRO A 376 4.05 -10.22 -20.05
CA PRO A 376 4.30 -11.06 -21.21
C PRO A 376 5.74 -11.57 -21.13
N GLU A 377 5.94 -12.89 -21.26
CA GLU A 377 7.25 -13.57 -21.21
C GLU A 377 8.34 -12.86 -22.03
N ALA A 378 7.95 -12.07 -23.03
CA ALA A 378 8.81 -11.24 -23.86
C ALA A 378 9.71 -10.22 -23.11
N SER A 379 9.42 -9.86 -21.85
CA SER A 379 10.30 -8.96 -21.06
C SER A 379 11.33 -9.68 -20.20
N GLN A 380 11.21 -11.01 -20.03
CA GLN A 380 12.29 -11.83 -19.47
C GLN A 380 13.32 -12.09 -20.58
N LYS A 381 14.02 -11.03 -21.02
CA LYS A 381 15.28 -11.23 -21.74
C LYS A 381 16.15 -12.03 -20.78
N PRO A 382 16.53 -13.29 -21.09
CA PRO A 382 17.33 -14.08 -20.18
C PRO A 382 18.56 -13.23 -19.85
N ALA A 383 18.82 -13.03 -18.57
CA ALA A 383 20.10 -12.52 -18.09
C ALA A 383 21.15 -13.60 -18.36
N ASN A 384 21.39 -13.90 -19.64
CA ASN A 384 22.54 -14.63 -20.10
C ASN A 384 23.70 -13.66 -19.89
N THR A 385 24.22 -13.73 -18.67
CA THR A 385 25.45 -13.10 -18.25
C THR A 385 26.56 -13.94 -18.88
N GLU A 386 26.75 -13.81 -20.19
CA GLU A 386 28.11 -13.90 -20.69
C GLU A 386 28.78 -12.60 -20.20
N PRO A 387 29.82 -12.66 -19.37
CA PRO A 387 30.63 -11.48 -19.13
C PRO A 387 31.18 -11.07 -20.50
N GLU A 388 30.69 -9.94 -21.05
CA GLU A 388 31.44 -9.20 -22.04
C GLU A 388 32.77 -8.86 -21.37
N ILE A 389 33.78 -9.67 -21.65
CA ILE A 389 35.18 -9.28 -21.54
C ILE A 389 35.30 -8.08 -22.46
N SER A 390 35.39 -6.88 -21.90
CA SER A 390 35.64 -5.68 -22.69
C SER A 390 37.00 -5.84 -23.38
N ASP A 391 37.06 -5.52 -24.67
CA ASP A 391 38.31 -5.51 -25.46
C ASP A 391 39.43 -4.65 -24.82
N ASP A 392 39.11 -3.78 -23.85
CA ASP A 392 40.08 -3.02 -23.05
C ASP A 392 40.90 -3.89 -22.06
N ASP A 393 40.53 -5.15 -21.79
CA ASP A 393 41.31 -6.06 -20.92
C ASP A 393 42.35 -6.90 -21.70
N LEU A 394 42.51 -6.70 -23.01
CA LEU A 394 43.50 -7.41 -23.84
C LEU A 394 44.84 -6.67 -24.00
N ASP A 395 44.92 -5.39 -23.60
CA ASP A 395 46.16 -4.58 -23.76
C ASP A 395 47.21 -4.82 -22.64
N ASP A 396 46.86 -5.56 -21.57
CA ASP A 396 47.78 -5.84 -20.44
C ASP A 396 48.58 -7.15 -20.59
N LEU A 397 48.51 -7.85 -21.74
CA LEU A 397 49.21 -9.13 -21.95
C LEU A 397 50.52 -9.04 -22.74
N ASP A 398 50.91 -7.88 -23.26
CA ASP A 398 52.14 -7.71 -24.05
C ASP A 398 53.42 -7.44 -23.22
N ASP A 399 53.33 -7.35 -21.89
CA ASP A 399 54.47 -7.04 -21.01
C ASP A 399 55.14 -8.27 -20.33
N LEU A 400 54.87 -9.50 -20.79
CA LEU A 400 55.42 -10.73 -20.18
C LEU A 400 56.54 -11.45 -20.96
N ASP A 401 57.08 -10.87 -22.03
CA ASP A 401 58.31 -11.35 -22.68
C ASP A 401 59.46 -10.35 -22.49
N GLY A 402 60.08 -10.38 -21.29
CA GLY A 402 61.26 -9.58 -20.94
C GLY A 402 62.19 -10.27 -19.94
#